data_AF-A0A812PVQ8-F1
#
_entry.id   AF-A0A812PVQ8-F1
#
_cell.length_a   1.000
_cell.length_b   1.000
_cell.length_c   1.000
_cell.angle_alpha   90.00
_cell.angle_beta   90.00
_cell.angle_gamma   90.00
#
_symmetry.space_group_name_H-M   'P 1'
#
loop_
_entity.id
_entity.type
_entity.pdbx_description
1 polymer ?
#
loop_
_entity_poly.entity_id
_entity_poly.type
_entity_poly.pdbx_seq_one_letter_code
_entity_poly.pdbx_strand_id
1 'polypeptide(L)'
;EDSPEDEDSDEVAVEENQNEAPKKSRWAKMKDWGKQKSMDLKGYRSSQEQASASMEESTQDKEETVQNLLGSKVPATYIEMFEFNATVMGFGKHRWLREVNRSFSDIVKNANNNARLQEECEVLALRICKTVDGDVNLSMYRSAMLAALRSMLPKTWDPNHETAWNWLWESVEKNLREILYKPRSWEPALLRLMSLWSEEEKVALRNEVYVRFFQVAPQGQDYFKQSDTRLHFIATRAMDMTSELLADPWEMTEQISALGLRHVGYGIPTHLIDPFANAFVEVLHEAAPEEEEALEAFRWSVVLVAKILVRVIEEGATIVMKAINANSALQLRKAVALAPRGERAQWLPTPYSADRLEASTCTVCL
;
A
#
# COMPACT_ATOMS: atom_id res chain seq x y z
N GLU A 1 -35.20 72.55 -6.13
CA GLU A 1 -34.87 72.37 -4.71
C GLU A 1 -33.73 71.36 -4.62
N ASP A 2 -32.62 71.59 -5.30
CA ASP A 2 -31.64 72.70 -5.18
C ASP A 2 -30.44 72.22 -4.36
N SER A 3 -29.34 72.02 -5.10
CA SER A 3 -27.94 72.08 -4.67
C SER A 3 -27.65 73.41 -3.92
N PRO A 4 -26.50 73.62 -3.26
CA PRO A 4 -25.16 73.75 -3.89
C PRO A 4 -24.05 72.97 -3.15
N GLU A 5 -23.00 72.43 -3.80
CA GLU A 5 -21.84 73.03 -4.48
C GLU A 5 -20.60 73.23 -3.57
N ASP A 6 -19.46 73.17 -4.26
CA ASP A 6 -18.09 73.64 -3.93
C ASP A 6 -17.12 72.69 -3.21
N GLU A 7 -15.86 72.54 -3.61
CA GLU A 7 -15.05 72.78 -4.83
C GLU A 7 -13.57 72.56 -4.37
N ASP A 8 -12.72 72.00 -5.25
CA ASP A 8 -11.27 72.25 -5.40
C ASP A 8 -10.29 71.97 -4.23
N SER A 9 -9.00 71.65 -4.43
CA SER A 9 -8.11 71.46 -5.60
C SER A 9 -6.81 70.84 -5.08
N ASP A 10 -6.08 70.08 -5.91
CA ASP A 10 -4.64 70.30 -6.19
C ASP A 10 -3.97 69.08 -6.86
N GLU A 11 -3.56 69.33 -8.10
CA GLU A 11 -2.61 68.55 -8.89
C GLU A 11 -1.20 68.68 -8.32
N VAL A 12 -0.46 67.57 -8.23
CA VAL A 12 1.00 67.60 -8.39
C VAL A 12 1.44 66.42 -9.26
N ALA A 13 1.89 66.75 -10.46
CA ALA A 13 2.61 65.86 -11.36
C ALA A 13 4.06 65.67 -10.90
N VAL A 14 4.57 64.43 -10.96
CA VAL A 14 6.02 64.17 -11.05
C VAL A 14 6.24 63.01 -12.03
N GLU A 15 6.97 63.33 -13.10
CA GLU A 15 7.42 62.45 -14.18
C GLU A 15 8.54 61.47 -13.78
N GLU A 16 8.70 60.48 -14.66
CA GLU A 16 9.59 59.32 -14.70
C GLU A 16 11.08 59.53 -14.35
N ASN A 17 11.73 58.47 -13.84
CA ASN A 17 12.78 57.84 -14.65
C ASN A 17 13.05 56.37 -14.30
N GLN A 18 13.21 55.58 -15.36
CA GLN A 18 13.40 54.14 -15.41
C GLN A 18 14.91 53.81 -15.31
N ASN A 19 15.28 52.87 -14.44
CA ASN A 19 16.51 52.07 -14.58
C ASN A 19 16.46 50.86 -13.62
N GLU A 20 15.65 49.85 -13.95
CA GLU A 20 15.76 48.53 -13.30
C GLU A 20 16.69 47.62 -14.12
N ALA A 21 17.82 47.26 -13.50
CA ALA A 21 18.74 46.23 -13.98
C ALA A 21 18.01 44.87 -14.16
N PRO A 22 18.44 44.00 -15.09
CA PRO A 22 17.77 42.75 -15.36
C PRO A 22 17.75 41.85 -14.12
N LYS A 23 16.55 41.56 -13.63
CA LYS A 23 16.28 40.61 -12.54
C LYS A 23 16.83 39.24 -12.94
N LYS A 24 17.99 38.89 -12.38
CA LYS A 24 18.57 37.55 -12.50
C LYS A 24 17.52 36.53 -12.06
N SER A 25 17.21 35.58 -12.96
CA SER A 25 16.29 34.48 -12.73
C SER A 25 16.52 33.81 -11.37
N ARG A 26 15.43 33.55 -10.65
CA ARG A 26 15.39 32.87 -9.33
C ARG A 26 16.19 31.56 -9.31
N TRP A 27 16.37 30.93 -10.47
CA TRP A 27 17.14 29.69 -10.67
C TRP A 27 18.66 29.88 -10.62
N ALA A 28 19.17 31.08 -10.94
CA ALA A 28 20.61 31.38 -10.83
C ALA A 28 21.09 31.36 -9.37
N LYS A 29 20.21 31.61 -8.40
CA LYS A 29 20.51 31.52 -6.95
C LYS A 29 20.49 30.07 -6.42
N MET A 30 19.81 29.13 -7.09
CA MET A 30 19.77 27.72 -6.67
C MET A 30 21.02 26.93 -7.09
N LYS A 31 21.70 27.32 -8.18
CA LYS A 31 22.99 26.69 -8.57
C LYS A 31 24.11 26.92 -7.54
N ASP A 32 24.03 27.99 -6.74
CA ASP A 32 25.04 28.32 -5.72
C ASP A 32 24.91 27.47 -4.44
N TRP A 33 23.71 27.01 -4.10
CA TRP A 33 23.51 26.22 -2.87
C TRP A 33 24.19 24.83 -2.94
N GLY A 34 24.35 24.27 -4.14
CA GLY A 34 25.01 22.99 -4.35
C GLY A 34 26.55 23.02 -4.23
N LYS A 35 27.19 24.19 -4.28
CA LYS A 35 28.67 24.30 -4.20
C LYS A 35 29.19 24.74 -2.83
N GLN A 36 28.35 25.29 -1.96
CA GLN A 36 28.81 25.97 -0.73
C GLN A 36 28.65 25.17 0.58
N LYS A 37 28.29 23.88 0.52
CA LYS A 37 28.26 22.97 1.69
C LYS A 37 29.26 21.80 1.58
N SER A 38 30.40 22.03 0.94
CA SER A 38 31.54 21.09 0.85
C SER A 38 32.66 21.38 1.88
N MET A 39 32.49 22.38 2.76
CA MET A 39 33.36 22.59 3.92
C MET A 39 32.49 22.69 5.18
N ASP A 40 32.95 22.04 6.25
CA ASP A 40 32.34 21.93 7.58
C ASP A 40 31.26 20.84 7.77
N LEU A 41 31.70 19.58 7.68
CA LEU A 41 31.17 18.50 8.50
C LEU A 41 32.30 17.53 8.93
N LYS A 42 33.31 18.06 9.62
CA LYS A 42 34.30 17.27 10.37
C LYS A 42 33.83 17.18 11.82
N GLY A 43 33.19 16.08 12.19
CA GLY A 43 32.93 15.82 13.62
C GLY A 43 31.73 14.94 13.97
N TYR A 44 31.55 13.77 13.36
CA TYR A 44 30.93 12.64 14.08
C TYR A 44 31.35 11.28 13.50
N ARG A 45 32.19 10.62 14.30
CA ARG A 45 32.56 9.20 14.41
C ARG A 45 32.11 8.17 13.35
N SER A 46 33.14 7.47 12.84
CA SER A 46 33.45 6.05 13.06
C SER A 46 32.37 4.99 12.76
N SER A 47 32.82 4.02 11.96
CA SER A 47 32.29 2.66 11.78
C SER A 47 31.32 2.46 10.62
N GLN A 48 31.81 2.66 9.38
CA GLN A 48 31.37 1.88 8.22
C GLN A 48 32.39 1.98 7.07
N GLU A 49 33.57 1.36 7.25
CA GLU A 49 34.51 1.08 6.15
C GLU A 49 34.47 -0.41 5.86
N GLN A 50 33.64 -0.81 4.88
CA GLN A 50 33.87 -1.92 3.95
C GLN A 50 32.62 -2.09 3.07
N ALA A 51 32.49 -1.24 2.05
CA ALA A 51 31.72 -1.50 0.83
C ALA A 51 31.91 -0.34 -0.16
N SER A 52 33.11 -0.17 -0.71
CA SER A 52 33.33 0.77 -1.82
C SER A 52 34.47 0.31 -2.70
N ALA A 53 34.18 -0.67 -3.57
CA ALA A 53 35.03 -0.99 -4.71
C ALA A 53 34.20 -1.69 -5.80
N SER A 54 33.37 -0.92 -6.53
CA SER A 54 33.12 -1.09 -7.98
C SER A 54 31.89 -0.29 -8.42
N MET A 55 32.07 0.93 -8.93
CA MET A 55 31.26 1.52 -10.01
C MET A 55 31.78 2.93 -10.32
N GLU A 56 32.79 3.00 -11.18
CA GLU A 56 33.04 4.22 -11.96
C GLU A 56 32.15 4.15 -13.22
N GLU A 57 30.95 4.72 -13.13
CA GLU A 57 30.11 5.02 -14.29
C GLU A 57 30.40 6.47 -14.74
N SER A 58 30.58 6.67 -16.05
CA SER A 58 30.99 7.92 -16.69
C SER A 58 30.11 9.11 -16.30
N THR A 59 30.76 10.20 -15.88
CA THR A 59 30.15 11.48 -15.49
C THR A 59 29.29 12.13 -16.59
N GLN A 60 29.50 11.73 -17.85
CA GLN A 60 28.88 12.32 -19.02
C GLN A 60 27.40 11.91 -19.20
N ASP A 61 27.03 10.67 -18.88
CA ASP A 61 25.64 10.17 -19.00
C ASP A 61 24.70 10.79 -17.93
N LYS A 62 25.25 11.15 -16.77
CA LYS A 62 24.52 11.85 -15.71
C LYS A 62 24.20 13.29 -16.10
N GLU A 63 25.10 13.99 -16.79
CA GLU A 63 24.91 15.38 -17.19
C GLU A 63 23.86 15.52 -18.31
N GLU A 64 23.86 14.62 -19.30
CA GLU A 64 22.89 14.66 -20.41
C GLU A 64 21.46 14.34 -19.94
N THR A 65 21.30 13.36 -19.03
CA THR A 65 20.00 13.02 -18.43
C THR A 65 19.42 14.18 -17.61
N VAL A 66 20.26 14.87 -16.84
CA VAL A 66 19.84 16.02 -16.04
C VAL A 66 19.53 17.24 -16.92
N GLN A 67 20.29 17.50 -17.99
CA GLN A 67 19.99 18.60 -18.92
C GLN A 67 18.67 18.41 -19.67
N ASN A 68 18.37 17.18 -20.10
CA ASN A 68 17.10 16.87 -20.76
C ASN A 68 15.89 17.00 -19.81
N LEU A 69 16.06 16.68 -18.53
CA LEU A 69 15.02 16.89 -17.50
C LEU A 69 14.84 18.38 -17.16
N LEU A 70 15.91 19.17 -17.16
CA LEU A 70 15.86 20.62 -16.90
C LEU A 70 15.19 21.43 -18.03
N GLY A 71 15.10 20.87 -19.24
CA GLY A 71 14.31 21.44 -20.34
C GLY A 71 12.81 21.07 -20.31
N SER A 72 12.42 20.14 -19.43
CA SER A 72 11.05 19.65 -19.30
C SER A 72 10.25 20.43 -18.25
N LYS A 73 8.92 20.39 -18.33
CA LYS A 73 7.99 21.10 -17.43
C LYS A 73 8.35 20.85 -15.96
N VAL A 74 8.31 21.91 -15.15
CA VAL A 74 8.50 21.83 -13.69
C VAL A 74 7.51 20.80 -13.13
N PRO A 75 7.96 19.78 -12.36
CA PRO A 75 7.09 18.80 -11.75
C PRO A 75 5.99 19.46 -10.90
N ALA A 76 4.75 19.06 -11.13
CA ALA A 76 3.57 19.66 -10.48
C ALA A 76 2.91 18.71 -9.48
N THR A 77 3.21 17.41 -9.56
CA THR A 77 2.71 16.40 -8.61
C THR A 77 3.84 15.88 -7.73
N TYR A 78 3.48 15.31 -6.58
CA TYR A 78 4.44 14.64 -5.71
C TYR A 78 5.18 13.51 -6.44
N ILE A 79 4.47 12.73 -7.26
CA ILE A 79 5.04 11.60 -8.00
C ILE A 79 6.11 12.08 -8.98
N GLU A 80 5.80 13.07 -9.81
CA GLU A 80 6.76 13.65 -10.76
C GLU A 80 7.97 14.25 -10.04
N MET A 81 7.73 14.97 -8.93
CA MET A 81 8.80 15.59 -8.16
C MET A 81 9.69 14.54 -7.48
N PHE A 82 9.11 13.44 -7.00
CA PHE A 82 9.85 12.31 -6.45
C PHE A 82 10.72 11.65 -7.51
N GLU A 83 10.18 11.35 -8.69
CA GLU A 83 10.93 10.72 -9.79
C GLU A 83 12.06 11.63 -10.29
N PHE A 84 11.81 12.94 -10.37
CA PHE A 84 12.84 13.93 -10.68
C PHE A 84 13.97 13.90 -9.64
N ASN A 85 13.64 14.01 -8.34
CA ASN A 85 14.64 14.00 -7.27
C ASN A 85 15.40 12.67 -7.20
N ALA A 86 14.72 11.53 -7.36
CA ALA A 86 15.34 10.23 -7.41
C ALA A 86 16.33 10.13 -8.58
N THR A 87 15.97 10.65 -9.76
CA THR A 87 16.87 10.65 -10.93
C THR A 87 18.09 11.54 -10.70
N VAL A 88 17.91 12.74 -10.13
CA VAL A 88 19.01 13.66 -9.78
C VAL A 88 19.97 13.02 -8.76
N MET A 89 19.46 12.21 -7.83
CA MET A 89 20.27 11.48 -6.85
C MET A 89 20.92 10.19 -7.42
N GLY A 90 20.65 9.84 -8.68
CA GLY A 90 21.14 8.60 -9.30
C GLY A 90 20.34 7.35 -8.94
N PHE A 91 19.16 7.52 -8.35
CA PHE A 91 18.28 6.43 -7.89
C PHE A 91 17.24 5.99 -8.94
N GLY A 92 17.13 6.69 -10.08
CA GLY A 92 16.05 6.47 -11.06
C GLY A 92 15.99 5.06 -11.67
N LYS A 93 17.08 4.29 -11.62
CA LYS A 93 17.14 2.91 -12.14
C LYS A 93 16.45 1.88 -11.21
N HIS A 94 16.18 2.22 -9.95
CA HIS A 94 15.65 1.27 -8.97
C HIS A 94 14.12 1.14 -9.03
N ARG A 95 13.62 0.06 -9.64
CA ARG A 95 12.18 -0.18 -9.83
C ARG A 95 11.37 -0.21 -8.53
N TRP A 96 11.92 -0.75 -7.45
CA TRP A 96 11.22 -0.85 -6.16
C TRP A 96 10.83 0.51 -5.57
N LEU A 97 11.54 1.60 -5.89
CA LEU A 97 11.15 2.94 -5.47
C LEU A 97 9.76 3.33 -5.99
N ARG A 98 9.39 2.84 -7.19
CA ARG A 98 8.07 3.07 -7.78
C ARG A 98 6.99 2.28 -7.05
N GLU A 99 7.29 1.07 -6.58
CA GLU A 99 6.35 0.29 -5.76
C GLU A 99 6.05 0.99 -4.44
N VAL A 100 7.08 1.50 -3.77
CA VAL A 100 6.88 2.33 -2.56
C VAL A 100 6.05 3.57 -2.89
N ASN A 101 6.34 4.24 -4.02
CA ASN A 101 5.63 5.44 -4.42
C ASN A 101 4.13 5.18 -4.74
N ARG A 102 3.82 4.04 -5.34
CA ARG A 102 2.43 3.59 -5.61
C ARG A 102 1.65 3.39 -4.31
N SER A 103 2.28 2.80 -3.29
CA SER A 103 1.67 2.58 -1.96
C SER A 103 1.73 3.80 -1.05
N PHE A 104 2.48 4.85 -1.40
CA PHE A 104 2.80 5.96 -0.48
C PHE A 104 1.56 6.72 0.00
N SER A 105 0.58 6.94 -0.88
CA SER A 105 -0.68 7.60 -0.49
C SER A 105 -1.42 6.81 0.59
N ASP A 106 -1.48 5.49 0.47
CA ASP A 106 -2.17 4.64 1.43
C ASP A 106 -1.37 4.46 2.73
N ILE A 107 -0.03 4.43 2.65
CA ILE A 107 0.84 4.51 3.82
C ILE A 107 0.56 5.79 4.62
N VAL A 108 0.50 6.95 3.95
CA VAL A 108 0.27 8.24 4.61
C VAL A 108 -1.13 8.31 5.24
N LYS A 109 -2.17 7.87 4.52
CA LYS A 109 -3.54 7.82 5.06
C LYS A 109 -3.65 6.98 6.33
N ASN A 110 -2.83 5.93 6.43
CA ASN A 110 -2.89 4.95 7.51
C ASN A 110 -1.74 5.11 8.54
N ALA A 111 -1.04 6.24 8.52
CA ALA A 111 0.11 6.50 9.41
C ALA A 111 -0.21 6.39 10.91
N ASN A 112 -1.48 6.60 11.30
CA ASN A 112 -1.95 6.49 12.69
C ASN A 112 -2.59 5.14 13.03
N ASN A 113 -2.75 4.24 12.05
CA ASN A 113 -3.33 2.92 12.22
C ASN A 113 -2.23 1.87 12.03
N ASN A 114 -1.57 1.48 13.12
CA ASN A 114 -0.43 0.56 13.08
C ASN A 114 -0.74 -0.77 12.40
N ALA A 115 -1.93 -1.34 12.64
CA ALA A 115 -2.33 -2.61 12.02
C ALA A 115 -2.46 -2.47 10.50
N ARG A 116 -3.10 -1.39 10.05
CA ARG A 116 -3.27 -1.09 8.61
C ARG A 116 -1.94 -0.75 7.94
N LEU A 117 -1.09 0.03 8.61
CA LEU A 117 0.24 0.36 8.14
C LEU A 117 1.13 -0.88 8.02
N GLN A 118 1.05 -1.79 9.00
CA GLN A 118 1.78 -3.06 8.96
C GLN A 118 1.34 -3.90 7.75
N GLU A 119 0.04 -4.07 7.54
CA GLU A 119 -0.49 -4.82 6.40
C GLU A 119 -0.05 -4.22 5.06
N GLU A 120 -0.11 -2.89 4.90
CA GLU A 120 0.39 -2.20 3.70
C GLU A 120 1.90 -2.44 3.49
N CYS A 121 2.69 -2.46 4.58
CA CYS A 121 4.11 -2.78 4.51
C CYS A 121 4.36 -4.26 4.16
N GLU A 122 3.56 -5.18 4.69
CA GLU A 122 3.63 -6.62 4.39
C GLU A 122 3.37 -6.88 2.90
N VAL A 123 2.33 -6.27 2.31
CA VAL A 123 2.04 -6.36 0.87
C VAL A 123 3.11 -5.65 0.03
N LEU A 124 3.58 -4.47 0.47
CA LEU A 124 4.65 -3.75 -0.21
C LEU A 124 5.96 -4.54 -0.23
N ALA A 125 6.30 -5.24 0.86
CA ALA A 125 7.48 -6.09 0.92
C ALA A 125 7.44 -7.19 -0.16
N LEU A 126 6.28 -7.83 -0.37
CA LEU A 126 6.09 -8.81 -1.46
C LEU A 126 6.35 -8.18 -2.84
N ARG A 127 5.78 -7.00 -3.11
CA ARG A 127 5.96 -6.28 -4.39
C ARG A 127 7.40 -5.86 -4.62
N ILE A 128 8.09 -5.36 -3.58
CA ILE A 128 9.51 -5.01 -3.68
C ILE A 128 10.34 -6.26 -3.99
N CYS A 129 10.10 -7.35 -3.27
CA CYS A 129 10.79 -8.61 -3.45
C CYS A 129 10.70 -9.13 -4.91
N LYS A 130 9.55 -8.91 -5.57
CA LYS A 130 9.31 -9.29 -6.97
C LYS A 130 9.94 -8.36 -8.01
N THR A 131 10.32 -7.14 -7.64
CA THR A 131 10.85 -6.15 -8.59
C THR A 131 12.37 -6.04 -8.57
N VAL A 132 13.04 -6.66 -7.60
CA VAL A 132 14.46 -6.51 -7.31
C VAL A 132 15.13 -7.87 -7.14
N ASP A 133 16.28 -8.04 -7.78
CA ASP A 133 17.15 -9.22 -7.64
C ASP A 133 18.27 -9.03 -6.59
N GLY A 134 18.53 -7.78 -6.18
CA GLY A 134 19.62 -7.41 -5.26
C GLY A 134 19.15 -6.87 -3.91
N ASP A 135 20.04 -6.11 -3.27
CA ASP A 135 19.78 -5.43 -2.00
C ASP A 135 18.92 -4.19 -2.18
N VAL A 136 18.04 -3.96 -1.20
CA VAL A 136 17.17 -2.80 -1.14
C VAL A 136 17.69 -1.84 -0.08
N ASN A 137 18.12 -0.65 -0.51
CA ASN A 137 18.52 0.42 0.39
C ASN A 137 17.35 1.38 0.64
N LEU A 138 16.61 1.15 1.71
CA LEU A 138 15.43 1.94 2.11
C LEU A 138 15.75 3.43 2.34
N SER A 139 16.99 3.79 2.71
CA SER A 139 17.40 5.19 2.87
C SER A 139 17.36 6.01 1.57
N MET A 140 17.44 5.34 0.41
CA MET A 140 17.31 5.99 -0.90
C MET A 140 15.92 6.59 -1.08
N TYR A 141 14.86 5.84 -0.73
CA TYR A 141 13.49 6.34 -0.81
C TYR A 141 13.29 7.51 0.15
N ARG A 142 13.75 7.38 1.41
CA ARG A 142 13.70 8.46 2.42
C ARG A 142 14.28 9.76 1.89
N SER A 143 15.47 9.69 1.29
CA SER A 143 16.20 10.85 0.79
C SER A 143 15.45 11.53 -0.37
N ALA A 144 14.97 10.76 -1.34
CA ALA A 144 14.21 11.28 -2.47
C ALA A 144 12.83 11.83 -2.05
N MET A 145 12.13 11.14 -1.13
CA MET A 145 10.85 11.56 -0.55
C MET A 145 10.99 12.94 0.12
N LEU A 146 11.95 13.11 1.03
CA LEU A 146 12.15 14.38 1.74
C LEU A 146 12.55 15.51 0.78
N ALA A 147 13.40 15.23 -0.21
CA ALA A 147 13.74 16.23 -1.22
C ALA A 147 12.53 16.65 -2.08
N ALA A 148 11.67 15.71 -2.44
CA ALA A 148 10.46 15.98 -3.19
C ALA A 148 9.47 16.82 -2.37
N LEU A 149 9.20 16.45 -1.13
CA LEU A 149 8.29 17.19 -0.25
C LEU A 149 8.77 18.62 0.02
N ARG A 150 10.07 18.82 0.29
CA ARG A 150 10.67 20.16 0.44
C ARG A 150 10.50 21.01 -0.81
N SER A 151 10.65 20.40 -1.98
CA SER A 151 10.52 21.10 -3.26
C SER A 151 9.08 21.51 -3.55
N MET A 152 8.11 20.70 -3.12
CA MET A 152 6.68 20.98 -3.32
C MET A 152 6.10 21.96 -2.30
N LEU A 153 6.65 22.02 -1.08
CA LEU A 153 6.11 22.80 0.03
C LEU A 153 7.10 23.86 0.59
N PRO A 154 7.82 24.63 -0.23
CA PRO A 154 8.94 25.47 0.26
C PRO A 154 8.51 26.61 1.18
N LYS A 155 7.23 27.01 1.13
CA LYS A 155 6.69 28.11 1.97
C LYS A 155 6.27 27.65 3.37
N THR A 156 5.91 26.37 3.53
CA THR A 156 5.35 25.82 4.76
C THR A 156 6.26 24.79 5.40
N TRP A 157 7.30 24.31 4.70
CA TRP A 157 8.24 23.36 5.23
C TRP A 157 9.04 23.95 6.40
N ASP A 158 9.03 23.25 7.52
CA ASP A 158 9.76 23.59 8.73
C ASP A 158 10.42 22.33 9.35
N PRO A 159 11.22 22.47 10.41
CA PRO A 159 11.84 21.32 11.08
C PRO A 159 10.86 20.31 11.71
N ASN A 160 9.62 20.70 12.01
CA ASN A 160 8.61 19.80 12.54
C ASN A 160 8.08 18.88 11.45
N HIS A 161 7.86 19.41 10.24
CA HIS A 161 7.51 18.58 9.07
C HIS A 161 8.60 17.54 8.80
N GLU A 162 9.86 17.98 8.80
CA GLU A 162 11.02 17.11 8.64
C GLU A 162 10.99 15.97 9.67
N THR A 163 10.78 16.29 10.95
CA THR A 163 10.70 15.30 12.03
C THR A 163 9.55 14.32 11.82
N ALA A 164 8.36 14.80 11.47
CA ALA A 164 7.17 13.97 11.27
C ALA A 164 7.34 13.00 10.08
N TRP A 165 7.88 13.47 8.95
CA TRP A 165 8.12 12.61 7.79
C TRP A 165 9.22 11.58 8.03
N ASN A 166 10.25 11.94 8.81
CA ASN A 166 11.28 11.01 9.24
C ASN A 166 10.70 9.91 10.16
N TRP A 167 9.86 10.29 11.13
CA TRP A 167 9.18 9.32 11.99
C TRP A 167 8.29 8.35 11.21
N LEU A 168 7.51 8.85 10.25
CA LEU A 168 6.68 8.00 9.39
C LEU A 168 7.55 7.00 8.64
N TRP A 169 8.61 7.47 7.99
CA TRP A 169 9.48 6.60 7.21
C TRP A 169 10.21 5.58 8.08
N GLU A 170 10.70 5.95 9.26
CA GLU A 170 11.33 5.00 10.19
C GLU A 170 10.36 3.89 10.61
N SER A 171 9.08 4.22 10.77
CA SER A 171 8.04 3.23 11.07
C SER A 171 7.80 2.27 9.90
N VAL A 172 7.73 2.79 8.67
CA VAL A 172 7.62 1.98 7.44
C VAL A 172 8.86 1.09 7.26
N GLU A 173 10.05 1.67 7.44
CA GLU A 173 11.32 0.98 7.29
C GLU A 173 11.47 -0.17 8.30
N LYS A 174 11.05 0.04 9.54
CA LYS A 174 11.00 -1.02 10.55
C LYS A 174 10.15 -2.20 10.07
N ASN A 175 8.90 -1.94 9.67
CA ASN A 175 7.98 -2.99 9.21
C ASN A 175 8.50 -3.70 7.95
N LEU A 176 9.06 -2.95 6.98
CA LEU A 176 9.61 -3.55 5.77
C LEU A 176 10.80 -4.47 6.10
N ARG A 177 11.72 -4.05 6.97
CA ARG A 177 12.92 -4.85 7.32
C ARG A 177 12.58 -6.20 7.94
N GLU A 178 11.44 -6.33 8.61
CA GLU A 178 11.01 -7.60 9.20
C GLU A 178 10.70 -8.67 8.14
N ILE A 179 10.25 -8.27 6.95
CA ILE A 179 9.72 -9.19 5.92
C ILE A 179 10.49 -9.16 4.59
N LEU A 180 11.11 -8.05 4.19
CA LEU A 180 11.55 -7.75 2.81
C LEU A 180 12.23 -8.87 2.01
N TYR A 181 13.02 -9.72 2.68
CA TYR A 181 13.81 -10.77 2.03
C TYR A 181 13.27 -12.18 2.23
N LYS A 182 12.37 -12.39 3.20
CA LYS A 182 11.81 -13.72 3.50
C LYS A 182 11.01 -14.31 2.34
N PRO A 183 10.17 -13.54 1.59
CA PRO A 183 9.38 -14.07 0.48
C PRO A 183 10.19 -14.81 -0.59
N ARG A 184 11.47 -14.43 -0.82
CA ARG A 184 12.33 -15.08 -1.83
C ARG A 184 12.56 -16.55 -1.56
N SER A 185 12.75 -16.92 -0.29
CA SER A 185 12.99 -18.31 0.10
C SER A 185 11.69 -19.04 0.43
N TRP A 186 10.71 -18.31 0.96
CA TRP A 186 9.37 -18.80 1.26
C TRP A 186 8.60 -19.31 0.05
N GLU A 187 8.59 -18.60 -1.08
CA GLU A 187 7.84 -19.01 -2.28
C GLU A 187 8.24 -20.41 -2.78
N PRO A 188 9.52 -20.72 -3.08
CA PRO A 188 9.91 -22.05 -3.50
C PRO A 188 9.75 -23.10 -2.38
N ALA A 189 9.91 -22.73 -1.11
CA ALA A 189 9.67 -23.64 0.01
C ALA A 189 8.19 -24.06 0.08
N LEU A 190 7.28 -23.10 -0.08
CA LEU A 190 5.85 -23.34 -0.05
C LEU A 190 5.39 -24.19 -1.24
N LEU A 191 5.91 -23.94 -2.44
CA LEU A 191 5.62 -24.76 -3.62
C LEU A 191 6.07 -26.21 -3.43
N ARG A 192 7.23 -26.44 -2.79
CA ARG A 192 7.68 -27.80 -2.45
C ARG A 192 6.74 -28.47 -1.46
N LEU A 193 6.37 -27.78 -0.37
CA LEU A 193 5.42 -28.28 0.63
C LEU A 193 4.10 -28.73 -0.01
N MET A 194 3.52 -27.89 -0.88
CA MET A 194 2.25 -28.20 -1.57
C MET A 194 2.35 -29.38 -2.54
N SER A 195 3.56 -29.75 -2.96
CA SER A 195 3.83 -30.88 -3.84
C SER A 195 4.13 -32.20 -3.11
N LEU A 196 4.26 -32.19 -1.77
CA LEU A 196 4.60 -33.39 -0.99
C LEU A 196 3.49 -34.44 -1.01
N TRP A 197 2.23 -33.99 -1.04
CA TRP A 197 1.07 -34.83 -0.86
C TRP A 197 0.39 -35.18 -2.18
N SER A 198 -0.12 -36.42 -2.29
CA SER A 198 -1.02 -36.83 -3.36
C SER A 198 -2.37 -36.10 -3.28
N GLU A 199 -3.19 -36.18 -4.33
CA GLU A 199 -4.52 -35.55 -4.28
C GLU A 199 -5.42 -36.19 -3.22
N GLU A 200 -5.30 -37.49 -2.99
CA GLU A 200 -6.01 -38.20 -1.92
C GLU A 200 -5.57 -37.73 -0.53
N GLU A 201 -4.27 -37.53 -0.32
CA GLU A 201 -3.74 -36.98 0.94
C GLU A 201 -4.19 -35.53 1.14
N LYS A 202 -4.20 -34.70 0.09
CA LYS A 202 -4.74 -33.34 0.17
C LYS A 202 -6.24 -33.32 0.51
N VAL A 203 -7.03 -34.28 0.02
CA VAL A 203 -8.45 -34.44 0.43
C VAL A 203 -8.54 -34.68 1.94
N ALA A 204 -7.70 -35.59 2.47
CA ALA A 204 -7.67 -35.89 3.90
C ALA A 204 -7.27 -34.66 4.73
N LEU A 205 -6.23 -33.93 4.32
CA LEU A 205 -5.81 -32.68 4.98
C LEU A 205 -6.93 -31.65 5.01
N ARG A 206 -7.61 -31.43 3.88
CA ARG A 206 -8.75 -30.48 3.81
C ARG A 206 -9.88 -30.88 4.75
N ASN A 207 -10.18 -32.17 4.89
CA ASN A 207 -11.17 -32.64 5.85
C ASN A 207 -10.75 -32.35 7.29
N GLU A 208 -9.49 -32.63 7.63
CA GLU A 208 -8.96 -32.38 8.96
C GLU A 208 -8.99 -30.89 9.33
N VAL A 209 -8.76 -29.99 8.37
CA VAL A 209 -8.91 -28.54 8.58
C VAL A 209 -10.31 -28.18 9.07
N TYR A 210 -11.36 -28.72 8.44
CA TYR A 210 -12.73 -28.46 8.88
C TYR A 210 -13.03 -29.08 10.24
N VAL A 211 -12.53 -30.29 10.51
CA VAL A 211 -12.66 -30.93 11.82
C VAL A 211 -12.03 -30.05 12.90
N ARG A 212 -10.79 -29.59 12.72
CA ARG A 212 -10.09 -28.71 13.67
C ARG A 212 -10.80 -27.38 13.83
N PHE A 213 -11.20 -26.75 12.72
CA PHE A 213 -11.92 -25.48 12.75
C PHE A 213 -13.22 -25.58 13.54
N PHE A 214 -14.03 -26.62 13.31
CA PHE A 214 -15.31 -26.79 14.00
C PHE A 214 -15.16 -27.22 15.47
N GLN A 215 -14.02 -27.78 15.86
CA GLN A 215 -13.71 -28.00 17.27
C GLN A 215 -13.46 -26.67 18.00
N VAL A 216 -12.70 -25.74 17.39
CA VAL A 216 -12.34 -24.45 17.99
C VAL A 216 -13.48 -23.43 17.88
N ALA A 217 -14.20 -23.43 16.76
CA ALA A 217 -15.30 -22.51 16.48
C ALA A 217 -16.55 -23.27 15.99
N PRO A 218 -17.29 -23.97 16.88
CA PRO A 218 -18.46 -24.77 16.49
C PRO A 218 -19.53 -23.99 15.73
N GLN A 219 -19.71 -22.71 16.07
CA GLN A 219 -20.64 -21.79 15.38
C GLN A 219 -20.30 -21.59 13.89
N GLY A 220 -19.10 -21.96 13.45
CA GLY A 220 -18.75 -21.99 12.03
C GLY A 220 -19.64 -22.92 11.21
N GLN A 221 -20.14 -24.02 11.80
CA GLN A 221 -21.00 -24.99 11.10
C GLN A 221 -22.27 -24.34 10.52
N ASP A 222 -22.80 -23.28 11.14
CA ASP A 222 -23.99 -22.57 10.66
C ASP A 222 -23.78 -21.89 9.30
N TYR A 223 -22.52 -21.61 8.95
CA TYR A 223 -22.10 -20.92 7.73
C TYR A 223 -21.61 -21.88 6.62
N PHE A 224 -21.29 -23.13 6.97
CA PHE A 224 -20.81 -24.15 6.05
C PHE A 224 -21.89 -25.21 5.75
N LYS A 225 -22.95 -24.79 5.04
CA LYS A 225 -24.10 -25.64 4.65
C LYS A 225 -23.98 -26.23 3.24
N GLN A 226 -22.82 -26.10 2.61
CA GLN A 226 -22.58 -26.56 1.23
C GLN A 226 -22.25 -28.06 1.20
N SER A 227 -22.21 -28.65 0.00
CA SER A 227 -21.77 -30.03 -0.20
C SER A 227 -20.28 -30.21 0.11
N ASP A 228 -19.88 -31.43 0.47
CA ASP A 228 -18.47 -31.78 0.75
C ASP A 228 -17.54 -31.40 -0.41
N THR A 229 -17.96 -31.62 -1.65
CA THR A 229 -17.23 -31.20 -2.85
C THR A 229 -16.94 -29.70 -2.83
N ARG A 230 -17.91 -28.89 -2.39
CA ARG A 230 -17.76 -27.45 -2.32
C ARG A 230 -16.85 -27.01 -1.17
N LEU A 231 -16.90 -27.70 -0.03
CA LEU A 231 -15.99 -27.47 1.08
C LEU A 231 -14.53 -27.75 0.66
N HIS A 232 -14.28 -28.85 -0.04
CA HIS A 232 -12.96 -29.12 -0.59
C HIS A 232 -12.48 -28.04 -1.55
N PHE A 233 -13.35 -27.56 -2.44
CA PHE A 233 -13.00 -26.46 -3.33
C PHE A 233 -12.62 -25.18 -2.56
N ILE A 234 -13.36 -24.83 -1.51
CA ILE A 234 -13.06 -23.66 -0.68
C ILE A 234 -11.71 -23.82 0.00
N ALA A 235 -11.44 -24.98 0.60
CA ALA A 235 -10.17 -25.22 1.28
C ALA A 235 -8.97 -25.25 0.31
N THR A 236 -9.14 -25.83 -0.90
CA THR A 236 -8.13 -25.75 -1.97
C THR A 236 -7.88 -24.29 -2.34
N ARG A 237 -8.93 -23.48 -2.57
CA ARG A 237 -8.74 -22.07 -2.95
C ARG A 237 -8.03 -21.28 -1.85
N ALA A 238 -8.28 -21.56 -0.57
CA ALA A 238 -7.57 -20.91 0.53
C ALA A 238 -6.06 -21.24 0.52
N MET A 239 -5.69 -22.50 0.26
CA MET A 239 -4.29 -22.91 0.11
C MET A 239 -3.64 -22.28 -1.13
N ASP A 240 -4.35 -22.28 -2.27
CA ASP A 240 -3.88 -21.69 -3.53
C ASP A 240 -3.64 -20.19 -3.37
N MET A 241 -4.60 -19.44 -2.80
CA MET A 241 -4.45 -18.00 -2.56
C MET A 241 -3.25 -17.68 -1.66
N THR A 242 -2.96 -18.54 -0.68
CA THR A 242 -1.80 -18.40 0.20
C THR A 242 -0.48 -18.51 -0.57
N SER A 243 -0.41 -19.42 -1.54
CA SER A 243 0.78 -19.63 -2.39
C SER A 243 0.88 -18.58 -3.50
N GLU A 244 -0.24 -18.31 -4.17
CA GLU A 244 -0.36 -17.31 -5.24
C GLU A 244 -0.07 -15.89 -4.73
N LEU A 245 -0.34 -15.56 -3.45
CA LEU A 245 0.00 -14.27 -2.87
C LEU A 245 1.51 -14.00 -2.88
N LEU A 246 2.31 -15.04 -2.66
CA LEU A 246 3.77 -14.94 -2.79
C LEU A 246 4.19 -14.86 -4.25
N ALA A 247 3.46 -15.47 -5.18
CA ALA A 247 3.78 -15.50 -6.61
C ALA A 247 3.45 -14.18 -7.32
N ASP A 248 2.22 -13.70 -7.17
CA ASP A 248 1.70 -12.45 -7.74
C ASP A 248 0.93 -11.64 -6.68
N PRO A 249 1.63 -10.81 -5.89
CA PRO A 249 0.99 -10.01 -4.85
C PRO A 249 0.09 -8.87 -5.39
N TRP A 250 0.19 -8.51 -6.67
CA TRP A 250 -0.65 -7.46 -7.25
C TRP A 250 -2.05 -8.01 -7.51
N GLU A 251 -2.13 -9.07 -8.33
CA GLU A 251 -3.41 -9.68 -8.68
C GLU A 251 -4.06 -10.31 -7.45
N MET A 252 -3.29 -11.03 -6.62
CA MET A 252 -3.87 -11.74 -5.48
C MET A 252 -4.48 -10.80 -4.43
N THR A 253 -3.85 -9.64 -4.16
CA THR A 253 -4.44 -8.65 -3.23
C THR A 253 -5.79 -8.13 -3.73
N GLU A 254 -5.94 -7.93 -5.04
CA GLU A 254 -7.21 -7.54 -5.64
C GLU A 254 -8.26 -8.65 -5.54
N GLN A 255 -7.87 -9.90 -5.84
CA GLN A 255 -8.76 -11.06 -5.73
C GLN A 255 -9.22 -11.32 -4.28
N ILE A 256 -8.32 -11.22 -3.29
CA ILE A 256 -8.67 -11.32 -1.86
C ILE A 256 -9.65 -10.21 -1.48
N SER A 257 -9.42 -8.99 -1.96
CA SER A 257 -10.32 -7.86 -1.68
C SER A 257 -11.71 -8.07 -2.29
N ALA A 258 -11.78 -8.51 -3.55
CA ALA A 258 -13.04 -8.87 -4.19
C ALA A 258 -13.76 -10.02 -3.45
N LEU A 259 -13.02 -11.01 -2.97
CA LEU A 259 -13.54 -12.09 -2.14
C LEU A 259 -14.08 -11.55 -0.79
N GLY A 260 -13.40 -10.60 -0.16
CA GLY A 260 -13.84 -9.94 1.07
C GLY A 260 -15.18 -9.23 0.90
N LEU A 261 -15.37 -8.51 -0.20
CA LEU A 261 -16.66 -7.88 -0.52
C LEU A 261 -17.79 -8.90 -0.68
N ARG A 262 -17.50 -10.07 -1.28
CA ARG A 262 -18.48 -11.17 -1.33
C ARG A 262 -18.79 -11.73 0.05
N HIS A 263 -17.81 -11.84 0.94
CA HIS A 263 -18.02 -12.27 2.33
C HIS A 263 -18.90 -11.31 3.12
N VAL A 264 -18.89 -10.01 2.79
CA VAL A 264 -19.89 -9.07 3.32
C VAL A 264 -21.30 -9.51 2.93
N GLY A 265 -21.53 -9.89 1.67
CA GLY A 265 -22.82 -10.40 1.19
C GLY A 265 -23.26 -11.70 1.84
N TYR A 266 -22.31 -12.55 2.22
CA TYR A 266 -22.58 -13.79 2.94
C TYR A 266 -22.85 -13.56 4.43
N GLY A 267 -22.56 -12.37 4.96
CA GLY A 267 -22.72 -12.06 6.37
C GLY A 267 -21.80 -12.88 7.28
N ILE A 268 -20.61 -13.25 6.80
CA ILE A 268 -19.63 -14.03 7.58
C ILE A 268 -19.08 -13.18 8.72
N PRO A 269 -19.16 -13.64 9.98
CA PRO A 269 -18.52 -12.96 11.10
C PRO A 269 -16.99 -13.01 10.98
N THR A 270 -16.33 -11.85 11.11
CA THR A 270 -14.87 -11.74 10.95
C THR A 270 -14.08 -12.55 11.98
N HIS A 271 -14.61 -12.72 13.19
CA HIS A 271 -13.98 -13.53 14.24
C HIS A 271 -13.89 -15.03 13.92
N LEU A 272 -14.53 -15.51 12.85
CA LEU A 272 -14.40 -16.89 12.37
C LEU A 272 -13.24 -17.07 11.39
N ILE A 273 -12.68 -15.99 10.84
CA ILE A 273 -11.62 -16.06 9.84
C ILE A 273 -10.30 -16.50 10.49
N ASP A 274 -9.92 -15.94 11.63
CA ASP A 274 -8.68 -16.30 12.32
C ASP A 274 -8.66 -17.77 12.78
N PRO A 275 -9.71 -18.33 13.43
CA PRO A 275 -9.74 -19.76 13.74
C PRO A 275 -9.65 -20.65 12.50
N PHE A 276 -10.25 -20.24 11.37
CA PHE A 276 -10.18 -21.00 10.13
C PHE A 276 -8.75 -21.01 9.56
N ALA A 277 -8.08 -19.85 9.51
CA ALA A 277 -6.69 -19.76 9.09
C ALA A 277 -5.75 -20.59 9.99
N ASN A 278 -5.94 -20.52 11.31
CA ASN A 278 -5.14 -21.30 12.26
C ASN A 278 -5.33 -22.82 12.11
N ALA A 279 -6.54 -23.27 11.77
CA ALA A 279 -6.79 -24.69 11.50
C ALA A 279 -5.94 -25.22 10.34
N PHE A 280 -5.76 -24.45 9.25
CA PHE A 280 -4.81 -24.84 8.20
C PHE A 280 -3.38 -24.97 8.72
N VAL A 281 -2.94 -23.99 9.50
CA VAL A 281 -1.57 -23.97 10.01
C VAL A 281 -1.29 -25.16 10.91
N GLU A 282 -2.20 -25.49 11.81
CA GLU A 282 -2.08 -26.65 12.70
C GLU A 282 -2.03 -27.96 11.91
N VAL A 283 -2.94 -28.15 10.96
CA VAL A 283 -3.02 -29.39 10.17
C VAL A 283 -1.77 -29.57 9.30
N LEU A 284 -1.29 -28.52 8.64
CA LEU A 284 -0.06 -28.62 7.84
C LEU A 284 1.18 -28.84 8.70
N HIS A 285 1.25 -28.22 9.88
CA HIS A 285 2.34 -28.43 10.83
C HIS A 285 2.39 -29.86 11.35
N GLU A 286 1.23 -30.48 11.62
CA GLU A 286 1.16 -31.89 12.02
C GLU A 286 1.52 -32.84 10.86
N ALA A 287 1.17 -32.48 9.62
CA ALA A 287 1.39 -33.30 8.43
C ALA A 287 2.84 -33.27 7.90
N ALA A 288 3.57 -32.16 8.09
CA ALA A 288 4.94 -32.00 7.61
C ALA A 288 5.81 -31.18 8.59
N PRO A 289 6.05 -31.67 9.83
CA PRO A 289 6.75 -30.92 10.87
C PRO A 289 8.20 -30.57 10.52
N GLU A 290 8.83 -31.31 9.60
CA GLU A 290 10.21 -31.09 9.17
C GLU A 290 10.35 -29.90 8.19
N GLU A 291 9.25 -29.40 7.63
CA GLU A 291 9.25 -28.32 6.63
C GLU A 291 9.11 -26.92 7.27
N GLU A 292 9.94 -26.63 8.28
CA GLU A 292 9.82 -25.44 9.15
C GLU A 292 9.72 -24.13 8.35
N GLU A 293 10.57 -23.93 7.34
CA GLU A 293 10.56 -22.72 6.51
C GLU A 293 9.28 -22.58 5.68
N ALA A 294 8.78 -23.68 5.11
CA ALA A 294 7.54 -23.67 4.33
C ALA A 294 6.30 -23.47 5.23
N LEU A 295 6.35 -24.00 6.46
CA LEU A 295 5.31 -23.79 7.47
C LEU A 295 5.30 -22.34 7.98
N GLU A 296 6.47 -21.71 8.19
CA GLU A 296 6.56 -20.28 8.49
C GLU A 296 5.97 -19.45 7.35
N ALA A 297 6.37 -19.75 6.10
CA ALA A 297 5.85 -19.11 4.90
C ALA A 297 4.32 -19.23 4.80
N PHE A 298 3.78 -20.45 4.94
CA PHE A 298 2.35 -20.69 4.88
C PHE A 298 1.61 -19.91 5.98
N ARG A 299 2.09 -20.01 7.24
CA ARG A 299 1.48 -19.31 8.39
C ARG A 299 1.45 -17.80 8.15
N TRP A 300 2.56 -17.21 7.72
CA TRP A 300 2.62 -15.78 7.47
C TRP A 300 1.67 -15.36 6.34
N SER A 301 1.70 -16.08 5.22
CA SER A 301 0.88 -15.76 4.05
C SER A 301 -0.62 -15.93 4.32
N VAL A 302 -1.05 -17.02 4.98
CA VAL A 302 -2.48 -17.25 5.25
C VAL A 302 -3.03 -16.22 6.25
N VAL A 303 -2.20 -15.79 7.21
CA VAL A 303 -2.55 -14.70 8.12
C VAL A 303 -2.65 -13.37 7.38
N LEU A 304 -1.76 -13.08 6.43
CA LEU A 304 -1.89 -11.87 5.59
C LEU A 304 -3.17 -11.91 4.73
N VAL A 305 -3.49 -13.06 4.12
CA VAL A 305 -4.76 -13.26 3.41
C VAL A 305 -5.94 -12.98 4.34
N ALA A 306 -5.94 -13.53 5.55
CA ALA A 306 -6.97 -13.32 6.55
C ALA A 306 -7.11 -11.85 6.95
N LYS A 307 -6.00 -11.14 7.20
CA LYS A 307 -5.99 -9.70 7.53
C LYS A 307 -6.65 -8.86 6.42
N ILE A 308 -6.22 -9.05 5.17
CA ILE A 308 -6.78 -8.34 4.01
C ILE A 308 -8.28 -8.64 3.88
N LEU A 309 -8.68 -9.91 4.06
CA LEU A 309 -10.08 -10.33 3.97
C LEU A 309 -10.94 -9.68 5.06
N VAL A 310 -10.50 -9.75 6.32
CA VAL A 310 -11.17 -9.13 7.47
C VAL A 310 -11.31 -7.62 7.27
N ARG A 311 -10.23 -6.94 6.90
CA ARG A 311 -10.24 -5.50 6.61
C ARG A 311 -11.32 -5.14 5.60
N VAL A 312 -11.36 -5.84 4.46
CA VAL A 312 -12.33 -5.53 3.41
C VAL A 312 -13.76 -5.85 3.85
N ILE A 313 -13.95 -6.88 4.67
CA ILE A 313 -15.26 -7.15 5.27
C ILE A 313 -15.68 -6.02 6.19
N GLU A 314 -14.79 -5.53 7.06
CA GLU A 314 -15.11 -4.47 8.01
C GLU A 314 -15.40 -3.13 7.32
N GLU A 315 -14.58 -2.77 6.33
CA GLU A 315 -14.77 -1.57 5.51
C GLU A 315 -16.02 -1.68 4.63
N GLY A 316 -16.32 -2.88 4.11
CA GLY A 316 -17.47 -3.14 3.24
C GLY A 316 -18.79 -3.38 3.97
N ALA A 317 -18.77 -3.80 5.25
CA ALA A 317 -19.95 -4.07 6.07
C ALA A 317 -20.63 -2.80 6.58
N THR A 318 -21.08 -1.98 5.63
CA THR A 318 -21.85 -0.76 5.90
C THR A 318 -23.11 -1.07 6.69
N ILE A 319 -23.66 -0.06 7.35
CA ILE A 319 -24.94 -0.19 8.08
C ILE A 319 -26.09 -0.64 7.17
N VAL A 320 -26.04 -0.28 5.88
CA VAL A 320 -27.01 -0.73 4.87
C VAL A 320 -26.82 -2.22 4.62
N MET A 321 -25.59 -2.66 4.41
CA MET A 321 -25.30 -4.06 4.11
C MET A 321 -25.61 -4.99 5.30
N LYS A 322 -25.32 -4.55 6.52
CA LYS A 322 -25.72 -5.26 7.76
C LYS A 322 -27.25 -5.41 7.86
N ALA A 323 -28.00 -4.37 7.50
CA ALA A 323 -29.46 -4.42 7.51
C ALA A 323 -30.04 -5.32 6.41
N ILE A 324 -29.38 -5.38 5.24
CA ILE A 324 -29.71 -6.31 4.15
C ILE A 324 -29.50 -7.75 4.61
N ASN A 325 -28.33 -8.05 5.20
CA ASN A 325 -28.01 -9.40 5.68
C ASN A 325 -28.97 -9.86 6.79
N ALA A 326 -29.44 -8.94 7.64
CA ALA A 326 -30.46 -9.23 8.65
C ALA A 326 -31.88 -9.39 8.08
N ASN A 327 -32.07 -9.22 6.76
CA ASN A 327 -33.35 -9.21 6.07
C ASN A 327 -34.41 -8.34 6.77
N SER A 328 -34.00 -7.16 7.25
CA SER A 328 -34.85 -6.29 8.07
C SER A 328 -35.17 -4.97 7.38
N ALA A 329 -36.36 -4.87 6.79
CA ALA A 329 -36.84 -3.64 6.16
C ALA A 329 -36.88 -2.43 7.11
N LEU A 330 -37.04 -2.67 8.42
CA LEU A 330 -36.98 -1.60 9.42
C LEU A 330 -35.54 -1.10 9.62
N GLN A 331 -34.58 -2.01 9.78
CA GLN A 331 -33.18 -1.64 9.91
C GLN A 331 -32.66 -0.98 8.64
N LEU A 332 -33.09 -1.46 7.46
CA LEU A 332 -32.69 -0.88 6.18
C LEU A 332 -33.17 0.57 6.05
N ARG A 333 -34.44 0.84 6.38
CA ARG A 333 -34.99 2.20 6.39
C ARG A 333 -34.23 3.12 7.35
N LYS A 334 -33.88 2.62 8.54
CA LYS A 334 -33.06 3.38 9.51
C LYS A 334 -31.66 3.64 8.99
N ALA A 335 -31.02 2.65 8.37
CA ALA A 335 -29.67 2.77 7.82
C ALA A 335 -29.63 3.80 6.69
N VAL A 336 -30.56 3.73 5.74
CA VAL A 336 -30.64 4.70 4.62
C VAL A 336 -31.00 6.10 5.11
N ALA A 337 -31.77 6.23 6.20
CA ALA A 337 -32.11 7.53 6.77
C ALA A 337 -30.91 8.31 7.31
N LEU A 338 -29.80 7.62 7.62
CA LEU A 338 -28.54 8.24 8.06
C LEU A 338 -27.72 8.83 6.91
N ALA A 339 -28.02 8.48 5.66
CA ALA A 339 -27.32 9.04 4.52
C ALA A 339 -27.58 10.56 4.37
N PRO A 340 -26.58 11.36 3.96
CA PRO A 340 -26.74 12.77 3.67
C PRO A 340 -27.91 13.05 2.70
N ARG A 341 -28.51 14.24 2.81
CA ARG A 341 -29.61 14.64 1.91
C ARG A 341 -29.14 14.60 0.46
N GLY A 342 -29.87 13.89 -0.39
CA GLY A 342 -29.54 13.72 -1.82
C GLY A 342 -28.69 12.49 -2.14
N GLU A 343 -28.10 11.81 -1.15
CA GLU A 343 -27.17 10.68 -1.37
C GLU A 343 -27.76 9.30 -1.05
N ARG A 344 -29.01 9.24 -0.57
CA ARG A 344 -29.67 7.98 -0.17
C ARG A 344 -29.66 6.91 -1.26
N ALA A 345 -29.79 7.30 -2.53
CA ALA A 345 -29.75 6.38 -3.66
C ALA A 345 -28.35 5.78 -3.89
N GLN A 346 -27.28 6.49 -3.52
CA GLN A 346 -25.89 6.03 -3.66
C GLN A 346 -25.52 5.02 -2.57
N TRP A 347 -26.18 5.09 -1.42
CA TRP A 347 -26.00 4.15 -0.31
C TRP A 347 -26.72 2.83 -0.52
N LEU A 348 -27.67 2.77 -1.45
CA LEU A 348 -28.33 1.54 -1.84
C LEU A 348 -27.48 0.83 -2.90
N PRO A 349 -27.33 -0.50 -2.81
CA PRO A 349 -26.70 -1.26 -3.89
C PRO A 349 -27.52 -1.04 -5.17
N THR A 350 -26.87 -0.48 -6.20
CA THR A 350 -27.51 -0.27 -7.50
C THR A 350 -27.49 -1.58 -8.30
N PRO A 351 -28.46 -1.84 -9.18
CA PRO A 351 -28.47 -3.05 -10.01
C PRO A 351 -27.15 -3.25 -10.78
N TYR A 352 -26.55 -2.15 -11.24
CA TYR A 352 -25.27 -2.16 -11.96
C TYR A 352 -24.03 -2.49 -11.12
N SER A 353 -24.13 -2.48 -9.79
CA SER A 353 -23.04 -2.92 -8.90
C SER A 353 -22.98 -4.45 -8.76
N ALA A 354 -24.06 -5.16 -9.10
CA ALA A 354 -24.07 -6.62 -9.18
C ALA A 354 -23.41 -7.12 -10.48
N ASP A 355 -23.62 -6.44 -11.61
CA ASP A 355 -23.12 -6.89 -12.92
C ASP A 355 -21.58 -6.85 -13.06
N ARG A 356 -20.88 -5.98 -12.32
CA ARG A 356 -19.39 -5.99 -12.28
C ARG A 356 -18.81 -7.16 -11.48
N LEU A 357 -19.59 -7.81 -10.63
CA LEU A 357 -19.20 -9.05 -9.94
C LEU A 357 -19.48 -10.29 -10.80
N GLU A 358 -20.35 -10.21 -11.81
CA GLU A 358 -20.68 -11.33 -12.69
C GLU A 358 -19.81 -11.41 -13.96
N ALA A 359 -19.26 -10.29 -14.45
CA ALA A 359 -18.64 -10.24 -15.78
C ALA A 359 -17.19 -10.77 -15.87
N SER A 360 -16.57 -11.19 -14.77
CA SER A 360 -15.27 -11.85 -14.77
C SER A 360 -15.35 -13.12 -13.91
N THR A 361 -15.48 -14.28 -14.56
CA THR A 361 -15.46 -15.64 -13.95
C THR A 361 -16.65 -16.05 -13.06
N CYS A 362 -17.88 -15.72 -13.46
CA CYS A 362 -19.09 -16.27 -12.83
C CYS A 362 -19.40 -17.72 -13.26
N THR A 363 -18.50 -18.64 -12.93
CA THR A 363 -18.81 -20.06 -12.66
C THR A 363 -18.35 -20.45 -11.25
N VAL A 364 -17.92 -19.47 -10.44
CA VAL A 364 -17.41 -19.68 -9.08
C VAL A 364 -18.29 -18.91 -8.09
N CYS A 365 -19.10 -19.65 -7.31
CA CYS A 365 -20.05 -19.20 -6.26
C CYS A 365 -21.43 -18.77 -6.78
N LEU A 366 -22.58 -19.36 -6.42
CA LEU A 366 -23.02 -20.26 -5.35
C LEU A 366 -23.62 -21.54 -5.93
#